data_AF-A0A7W1LGB9-F1
#
_entry.id   AF-A0A7W1LGB9-F1
#
_cell.length_a   1.000
_cell.length_b   1.000
_cell.length_c   1.000
_cell.angle_alpha   90.00
_cell.angle_beta   90.00
_cell.angle_gamma   90.00
#
_symmetry.space_group_name_H-M   'P 1'
#
loop_
_entity.id
_entity.type
_entity.pdbx_description
1 polymer ?
#
loop_
_entity_poly.entity_id
_entity_poly.type
_entity_poly.pdbx_seq_one_letter_code
_entity_poly.pdbx_strand_id
1 'polypeptide(L)'
;MRKLVLFAGLGGVLLLGLGSYALADGGSKHARGQLIGYQEVPSISSRGSGEFEAKIVDNSKIEYKLSYRDLEAAVQQAHIHFGQRSVNGGISVFLCSNLG
;
A
#
# COMPACT_ATOMS: atom_id res chain seq x y z
N MET A 1 -3.80 72.39 3.66
CA MET A 1 -2.44 72.03 4.09
C MET A 1 -2.40 70.53 4.37
N ARG A 2 -1.56 69.79 3.62
CA ARG A 2 -1.26 68.36 3.81
C ARG A 2 -0.76 68.11 5.23
N LYS A 3 -1.16 67.00 5.86
CA LYS A 3 -0.24 66.05 6.54
C LYS A 3 -0.82 64.63 6.48
N LEU A 4 -0.13 63.77 5.73
CA LEU A 4 -0.29 62.33 5.72
C LEU A 4 0.54 61.78 6.88
N VAL A 5 -0.01 60.91 7.72
CA VAL A 5 0.77 60.15 8.71
C VAL A 5 0.31 58.70 8.67
N LEU A 6 1.15 57.86 8.07
CA LEU A 6 1.20 56.41 8.32
C LEU A 6 2.15 56.21 9.50
N PHE A 7 1.80 55.36 10.48
CA PHE A 7 2.66 54.29 10.98
C PHE A 7 1.91 53.40 11.99
N ALA A 8 1.83 52.12 11.60
CA ALA A 8 1.92 50.90 12.39
C ALA A 8 1.63 50.96 13.91
N GLY A 9 0.54 50.29 14.32
CA GLY A 9 0.30 49.94 15.70
C GLY A 9 -0.43 48.60 15.80
N LEU A 10 0.33 47.56 16.14
CA LEU A 10 -0.06 46.21 16.59
C LEU A 10 -1.54 45.82 16.40
N GLY A 11 -1.83 45.18 15.27
CA GLY A 11 -3.04 44.40 15.11
C GLY A 11 -3.00 43.17 16.01
N GLY A 12 -3.65 43.26 17.17
CA GLY A 12 -4.20 42.06 17.79
C GLY A 12 -5.29 41.51 16.88
N VAL A 13 -5.30 40.19 16.65
CA VAL A 13 -6.50 39.34 16.52
C VAL A 13 -6.05 37.88 16.35
N LEU A 14 -6.41 37.11 17.38
CA LEU A 14 -6.83 35.72 17.41
C LEU A 14 -5.99 34.64 16.69
N LEU A 15 -5.35 33.83 17.53
CA LEU A 15 -5.46 32.36 17.57
C LEU A 15 -6.41 31.74 16.52
N LEU A 16 -5.89 31.43 15.34
CA LEU A 16 -6.48 30.40 14.49
C LEU A 16 -5.65 29.14 14.69
N GLY A 17 -6.08 28.33 15.67
CA GLY A 17 -5.66 26.95 15.77
C GLY A 17 -6.05 26.25 14.47
N LEU A 18 -5.08 26.13 13.56
CA LEU A 18 -5.18 25.26 12.40
C LEU A 18 -5.12 23.83 12.94
N GLY A 19 -6.29 23.31 13.35
CA GLY A 19 -6.46 21.89 13.59
C GLY A 19 -6.06 21.17 12.30
N SER A 20 -4.98 20.40 12.35
CA SER A 20 -4.64 19.46 11.30
C SER A 20 -5.75 18.40 11.26
N TYR A 21 -6.77 18.61 10.44
CA TYR A 21 -7.72 17.56 10.13
C TYR A 21 -6.97 16.54 9.27
N ALA A 22 -6.53 15.45 9.88
CA ALA A 22 -6.17 14.26 9.14
C ALA A 22 -7.47 13.72 8.54
N LEU A 23 -7.78 14.14 7.31
CA LEU A 23 -8.78 13.45 6.51
C LEU A 23 -8.22 12.06 6.23
N ALA A 24 -8.69 11.07 6.98
CA ALA A 24 -8.49 9.69 6.60
C ALA A 24 -9.25 9.50 5.27
N ASP A 25 -8.52 9.66 4.16
CA ASP A 25 -8.96 9.13 2.89
C ASP A 25 -9.28 7.66 3.15
N GLY A 26 -10.53 7.28 2.91
CA GLY A 26 -11.01 5.92 3.11
C GLY A 26 -10.30 5.03 2.10
N GLY A 27 -9.05 4.68 2.39
CA GLY A 27 -8.14 4.00 1.48
C GLY A 27 -8.82 2.80 0.87
N SER A 28 -8.48 2.52 -0.40
CA SER A 28 -9.13 1.43 -1.13
C SER A 28 -9.07 0.16 -0.29
N LYS A 29 -10.24 -0.32 0.15
CA LYS A 29 -10.37 -1.59 0.84
C LYS A 29 -10.08 -2.79 -0.08
N HIS A 30 -9.47 -2.55 -1.24
CA HIS A 30 -9.17 -3.53 -2.26
C HIS A 30 -7.68 -3.49 -2.59
N ALA A 31 -7.08 -4.65 -2.73
CA ALA A 31 -5.70 -4.82 -3.22
C ALA A 31 -5.71 -5.80 -4.39
N ARG A 32 -4.86 -5.54 -5.39
CA ARG A 32 -4.67 -6.44 -6.53
C ARG A 32 -3.18 -6.56 -6.85
N GLY A 33 -2.76 -7.76 -7.24
CA GLY A 33 -1.40 -8.06 -7.66
C GLY A 33 -1.39 -9.03 -8.84
N GLN A 34 -0.50 -8.78 -9.80
CA GLN A 34 -0.16 -9.73 -10.85
C GLN A 34 1.18 -10.37 -10.52
N LEU A 35 1.21 -11.69 -10.53
CA LEU A 35 2.41 -12.49 -10.28
C LEU A 35 2.93 -12.96 -11.63
N ILE A 36 4.13 -12.52 -11.99
CA ILE A 36 4.85 -12.92 -13.20
C ILE A 36 6.33 -13.05 -12.85
N GLY A 37 7.05 -13.95 -13.52
CA GLY A 37 8.46 -14.21 -13.23
C GLY A 37 9.37 -12.97 -13.34
N TYR A 38 8.99 -11.95 -14.13
CA TYR A 38 9.75 -10.69 -14.22
C TYR A 38 9.68 -9.81 -12.96
N GLN A 39 8.81 -10.12 -12.00
CA GLN A 39 8.76 -9.44 -10.69
C GLN A 39 9.58 -10.17 -9.62
N GLU A 40 10.24 -11.29 -9.98
CA GLU A 40 11.18 -11.99 -9.10
C GLU A 40 12.54 -11.27 -9.02
N VAL A 41 13.32 -11.60 -7.99
CA VAL A 41 14.69 -11.09 -7.80
C VAL A 41 15.66 -12.26 -7.65
N PRO A 42 16.44 -12.62 -8.70
CA PRO A 42 16.46 -12.01 -10.03
C PRO A 42 15.21 -12.34 -10.84
N SER A 43 14.96 -11.59 -11.92
CA SER A 43 13.85 -11.85 -12.83
C SER A 43 13.97 -13.23 -13.48
N ILE A 44 12.89 -13.99 -13.51
CA ILE A 44 12.83 -15.33 -14.08
C ILE A 44 11.96 -15.34 -15.34
N SER A 45 12.43 -15.99 -16.40
CA SER A 45 11.60 -16.31 -17.57
C SER A 45 10.85 -17.61 -17.32
N SER A 46 9.54 -17.53 -17.10
CA SER A 46 8.65 -18.69 -16.92
C SER A 46 7.30 -18.43 -17.59
N ARG A 47 6.58 -19.52 -17.90
CA ARG A 47 5.18 -19.45 -18.33
C ARG A 47 4.22 -19.19 -17.16
N GLY A 48 4.65 -19.48 -15.94
CA GLY A 48 3.83 -19.35 -14.73
C GLY A 48 3.32 -17.93 -14.53
N SER A 49 2.04 -17.82 -14.19
CA SER A 49 1.43 -16.53 -13.84
C SER A 49 0.38 -16.68 -12.75
N GLY A 50 0.11 -15.60 -12.04
CA GLY A 50 -0.91 -15.55 -11.01
C GLY A 50 -1.58 -14.19 -10.88
N GLU A 51 -2.72 -14.21 -10.24
CA GLU A 51 -3.53 -13.04 -9.93
C GLU A 51 -4.03 -13.14 -8.50
N PHE A 52 -3.83 -12.06 -7.77
CA PHE A 52 -4.30 -11.89 -6.40
C PHE A 52 -5.26 -10.73 -6.34
N GLU A 53 -6.43 -10.95 -5.77
CA GLU A 53 -7.40 -9.92 -5.41
C GLU A 53 -7.77 -10.10 -3.94
N ALA A 54 -7.76 -9.01 -3.19
CA ALA A 54 -8.16 -9.00 -1.79
C ALA A 54 -9.05 -7.82 -1.47
N LYS A 55 -9.94 -8.03 -0.50
CA LYS A 55 -10.79 -7.01 0.11
C LYS A 55 -10.59 -7.01 1.63
N ILE A 56 -10.20 -5.87 2.18
CA ILE A 56 -10.17 -5.62 3.62
C ILE A 56 -11.61 -5.37 4.06
N VAL A 57 -12.19 -6.32 4.79
CA VAL A 57 -13.58 -6.21 5.27
C VAL A 57 -13.61 -5.24 6.45
N ASP A 58 -12.73 -5.47 7.42
CA ASP A 58 -12.54 -4.69 8.65
C ASP A 58 -11.10 -4.87 9.19
N ASN A 59 -10.86 -4.47 10.44
CA ASN A 59 -9.52 -4.51 11.06
C ASN A 59 -9.01 -5.93 11.36
N SER A 60 -9.85 -6.96 11.27
CA SER A 60 -9.48 -8.36 11.57
C SER A 60 -9.73 -9.34 10.42
N LYS A 61 -10.41 -8.93 9.36
CA LYS A 61 -10.77 -9.82 8.24
C LYS A 61 -10.36 -9.27 6.87
N ILE A 62 -9.67 -10.12 6.11
CA ILE A 62 -9.41 -9.95 4.68
C ILE A 62 -10.04 -11.14 3.95
N GLU A 63 -10.82 -10.84 2.90
CA GLU A 63 -11.30 -11.84 1.94
C GLU A 63 -10.42 -11.77 0.70
N TYR A 64 -9.96 -12.90 0.19
CA TYR A 64 -9.08 -12.91 -0.97
C TYR A 64 -9.36 -14.06 -1.92
N LYS A 65 -8.97 -13.86 -3.18
CA LYS A 65 -8.86 -14.89 -4.21
C LYS A 65 -7.45 -14.86 -4.78
N LEU A 66 -6.80 -16.02 -4.75
CA LEU A 66 -5.55 -16.26 -5.46
C LEU A 66 -5.81 -17.27 -6.57
N SER A 67 -5.39 -16.96 -7.78
CA SER A 67 -5.45 -17.88 -8.92
C SER A 67 -4.10 -17.91 -9.60
N TYR A 68 -3.63 -19.10 -9.94
CA TYR A 68 -2.35 -19.31 -10.62
C TYR A 68 -2.51 -20.37 -11.71
N ARG A 69 -1.66 -20.30 -12.73
CA ARG A 69 -1.72 -21.18 -13.91
C ARG A 69 -0.34 -21.33 -14.54
N ASP A 70 -0.23 -22.35 -15.39
CA ASP A 70 0.96 -22.63 -16.20
C ASP A 70 2.26 -22.80 -15.38
N LEU A 71 2.13 -23.26 -14.13
CA LEU A 71 3.27 -23.57 -13.27
C LEU A 71 3.95 -24.86 -13.72
N GLU A 72 5.29 -24.85 -13.72
CA GLU A 72 6.12 -25.98 -14.15
C GLU A 72 6.31 -27.04 -13.05
N ALA A 73 5.86 -26.75 -11.83
CA ALA A 73 5.92 -27.62 -10.66
C ALA A 73 4.73 -27.37 -9.72
N ALA A 74 4.59 -28.25 -8.71
CA ALA A 74 3.60 -28.07 -7.66
C ALA A 74 3.83 -26.77 -6.87
N VAL A 75 2.75 -26.12 -6.44
CA VAL A 75 2.82 -24.94 -5.55
C VAL A 75 3.37 -25.36 -4.20
N GLN A 76 4.47 -24.75 -3.80
CA GLN A 76 5.08 -24.98 -2.48
C GLN A 76 4.60 -23.98 -1.44
N GLN A 77 4.45 -22.70 -1.84
CA GLN A 77 4.07 -21.61 -0.94
C GLN A 77 3.32 -20.51 -1.71
N ALA A 78 2.51 -19.75 -1.00
CA ALA A 78 2.00 -18.46 -1.43
C ALA A 78 2.03 -17.52 -0.24
N HIS A 79 2.57 -16.31 -0.41
CA HIS A 79 2.79 -15.38 0.70
C HIS A 79 2.78 -13.92 0.25
N ILE A 80 2.61 -13.03 1.23
CA ILE A 80 2.63 -11.58 1.06
C ILE A 80 3.97 -11.07 1.59
N HIS A 81 4.70 -10.30 0.78
CA HIS A 81 5.89 -9.58 1.22
C HIS A 81 5.56 -8.15 1.62
N PHE A 82 6.34 -7.61 2.55
CA PHE A 82 6.41 -6.17 2.80
C PHE A 82 7.82 -5.68 2.47
N GLY A 83 7.93 -4.76 1.52
CA GLY A 83 9.21 -4.26 1.04
C GLY A 83 9.09 -3.25 -0.10
N GLN A 84 10.23 -2.72 -0.52
CA GLN A 84 10.33 -1.84 -1.69
C GLN A 84 9.99 -2.62 -2.97
N ARG A 85 9.36 -1.94 -3.94
CA ARG A 85 9.12 -2.50 -5.27
C ARG A 85 10.42 -3.02 -5.89
N SER A 86 10.38 -4.21 -6.49
CA SER A 86 11.51 -4.88 -7.13
C SER A 86 12.66 -5.32 -6.18
N VAL A 87 12.40 -5.39 -4.87
CA VAL A 87 13.33 -5.92 -3.87
C VAL A 87 12.67 -7.11 -3.17
N ASN A 88 13.46 -8.12 -2.83
CA ASN A 88 12.96 -9.23 -2.02
C ASN A 88 12.73 -8.77 -0.57
N GLY A 89 11.46 -8.58 -0.19
CA GLY A 89 11.06 -8.21 1.16
C GLY A 89 10.90 -9.42 2.09
N GLY A 90 10.76 -9.18 3.40
CA GLY A 90 10.41 -10.26 4.32
C GLY A 90 8.98 -10.76 4.09
N ILE A 91 8.75 -12.06 4.25
CA ILE A 91 7.40 -12.64 4.23
C ILE A 91 6.63 -12.15 5.46
N SER A 92 5.53 -11.44 5.23
CA SER A 92 4.64 -10.96 6.30
C SER A 92 3.57 -11.98 6.67
N VAL A 93 3.01 -12.70 5.69
CA VAL A 93 1.94 -13.68 5.88
C VAL A 93 2.05 -14.80 4.85
N PHE A 94 1.81 -16.04 5.26
CA PHE A 94 1.59 -17.17 4.36
C PHE A 94 0.09 -17.36 4.10
N LEU A 95 -0.29 -17.45 2.82
CA LEU A 95 -1.61 -17.88 2.35
C LEU A 95 -1.66 -19.41 2.21
N CYS A 96 -0.54 -20.02 1.85
CA CYS A 96 -0.27 -21.45 2.01
C CYS A 96 1.24 -21.69 2.19
N SER A 97 1.60 -22.79 2.84
CA SER A 97 2.99 -23.12 3.15
C SER A 97 3.25 -24.62 3.17
N ASN A 98 4.48 -25.01 2.89
CA ASN A 98 5.02 -26.36 3.05
C ASN A 98 5.93 -26.52 4.29
N LEU A 99 5.96 -25.51 5.18
CA LEU A 99 6.91 -25.45 6.30
C LEU A 99 6.42 -26.07 7.63
N GLY A 100 5.17 -26.53 7.72
CA GLY A 100 4.62 -27.19 8.92
C GLY A 100 4.10 -26.21 9.96
#